data_AF-A0A7C2D157-F1
#
_entry.id   AF-A0A7C2D157-F1
#
_cell.length_a   1.000
_cell.length_b   1.000
_cell.length_c   1.000
_cell.angle_alpha   90.00
_cell.angle_beta   90.00
_cell.angle_gamma   90.00
#
_symmetry.space_group_name_H-M   'P 1'
#
loop_
_entity.id
_entity.type
_entity.pdbx_description
1 polymer ?
#
loop_
_entity_poly.entity_id
_entity_poly.type
_entity_poly.pdbx_seq_one_letter_code
_entity_poly.pdbx_strand_id
1 'polypeptide(L)'
;MEISKKVRELLDENGLRYVKIFASGDLDEFKIEELILKGAKIDAFGVGTKLGTSADRPYVDVIYKLCETMTRKGTFAPIMKLSEGKTTLPGRKQVYRFKDENGNFSKDIIALADEHVQGEPLLVKVMEKGEIVYDLPSLEEIHATAAENVARLPEKYKKLTNAPMYPVELSQELELLIQKLKRRLKKTELTFS
;
A
#
# COMPACT_ATOMS: atom_id res chain seq x y z
N MET A 1 18.87 -22.40 14.27
CA MET A 1 19.20 -23.37 13.19
C MET A 1 19.65 -24.72 13.73
N GLU A 2 20.89 -24.85 14.24
CA GLU A 2 21.45 -26.15 14.66
C GLU A 2 20.58 -26.90 15.66
N ILE A 3 19.99 -26.17 16.61
CA ILE A 3 19.06 -26.73 17.59
C ILE A 3 17.86 -27.39 16.91
N SER A 4 17.24 -26.73 15.92
CA SER A 4 16.06 -27.29 15.23
C SER A 4 16.38 -28.58 14.47
N LYS A 5 17.57 -28.68 13.85
CA LYS A 5 18.00 -29.89 13.12
C LYS A 5 18.22 -31.06 14.07
N LYS A 6 18.95 -30.82 15.16
CA LYS A 6 19.17 -31.83 16.22
C LYS A 6 17.89 -32.29 16.89
N VAL A 7 16.98 -31.36 17.18
CA VAL A 7 15.66 -31.70 17.74
C VAL A 7 14.87 -32.55 16.75
N ARG A 8 14.89 -32.21 15.46
CA ARG A 8 14.22 -32.99 14.41
C ARG A 8 14.78 -34.40 14.30
N GLU A 9 16.11 -34.54 14.27
CA GLU A 9 16.80 -35.85 14.25
C GLU A 9 16.38 -36.71 15.45
N LEU A 10 16.45 -36.15 16.66
CA LEU A 10 16.07 -36.87 17.89
C LEU A 10 14.61 -37.33 17.86
N LEU A 11 13.69 -36.47 17.42
CA LEU A 11 12.29 -36.84 17.29
C LEU A 11 12.09 -37.95 16.25
N ASP A 12 12.79 -37.88 15.11
CA ASP A 12 12.65 -38.83 14.02
C ASP A 12 13.22 -40.20 14.37
N GLU A 13 14.35 -40.25 15.09
CA GLU A 13 14.95 -41.48 15.64
C GLU A 13 14.02 -42.20 16.61
N ASN A 14 13.17 -41.46 17.31
CA ASN A 14 12.16 -42.00 18.22
C ASN A 14 10.79 -42.23 17.55
N GLY A 15 10.70 -42.14 16.22
CA GLY A 15 9.47 -42.32 15.46
C GLY A 15 8.44 -41.19 15.61
N LEU A 16 8.81 -40.07 16.23
CA LEU A 16 7.94 -38.91 16.53
C LEU A 16 7.89 -37.89 15.38
N ARG A 17 7.81 -38.36 14.13
CA ARG A 17 7.78 -37.50 12.92
C ARG A 17 6.58 -36.56 12.86
N TYR A 18 5.50 -36.88 13.58
CA TYR A 18 4.28 -36.08 13.64
C TYR A 18 4.39 -34.84 14.54
N VAL A 19 5.39 -34.79 15.43
CA VAL A 19 5.58 -33.69 16.38
C VAL A 19 6.10 -32.48 15.63
N LYS A 20 5.39 -31.36 15.70
CA LYS A 20 5.77 -30.08 15.08
C LYS A 20 6.74 -29.29 15.97
N ILE A 21 7.66 -28.57 15.34
CA ILE A 21 8.64 -27.70 15.98
C ILE A 21 8.20 -26.25 15.77
N PHE A 22 7.92 -25.54 16.87
CA PHE A 22 7.57 -24.13 16.86
C PHE A 22 8.76 -23.30 17.34
N ALA A 23 9.08 -22.23 16.62
CA ALA A 23 10.14 -21.29 17.01
C ALA A 23 9.57 -19.91 17.26
N SER A 24 9.97 -19.30 18.37
CA SER A 24 9.64 -17.92 18.72
C SER A 24 10.84 -17.23 19.35
N GLY A 25 10.88 -15.90 19.30
CA GLY A 25 11.92 -15.10 19.95
C GLY A 25 12.67 -14.21 18.96
N ASP A 26 12.44 -12.91 19.09
CA ASP A 26 13.08 -11.85 18.28
C ASP A 26 13.15 -12.14 16.77
N LEU A 27 12.07 -12.68 16.21
CA LEU A 27 11.94 -12.99 14.79
C LEU A 27 11.43 -11.77 13.99
N ASP A 28 11.91 -11.66 12.76
CA ASP A 28 11.43 -10.78 11.69
C ASP A 28 11.51 -11.54 10.36
N GLU A 29 11.02 -10.95 9.27
CA GLU A 29 11.00 -11.53 7.93
C GLU A 29 12.39 -11.93 7.44
N PHE A 30 13.44 -11.17 7.78
CA PHE A 30 14.81 -11.43 7.36
C PHE A 30 15.42 -12.63 8.09
N LYS A 31 15.22 -12.73 9.41
CA LYS A 31 15.65 -13.89 10.19
C LYS A 31 14.90 -15.15 9.81
N ILE A 32 13.61 -15.04 9.52
CA ILE A 32 12.81 -16.17 9.05
C ILE A 32 13.33 -16.65 7.69
N GLU A 33 13.56 -15.73 6.73
CA GLU A 33 14.17 -16.05 5.44
C GLU A 33 15.53 -16.74 5.61
N GLU A 34 16.40 -16.22 6.47
CA GLU A 34 17.71 -16.81 6.78
C GLU A 34 17.57 -18.25 7.33
N LEU A 35 16.64 -18.48 8.27
CA LEU A 35 16.41 -19.80 8.85
C LEU A 35 15.91 -20.80 7.81
N ILE A 36 15.00 -20.38 6.93
CA ILE A 36 14.48 -21.20 5.84
C ILE A 36 15.60 -21.56 4.85
N LEU A 37 16.36 -20.57 4.39
CA LEU A 37 17.47 -20.77 3.43
C LEU A 37 18.54 -21.73 3.98
N LYS A 38 18.81 -21.68 5.29
CA LYS A 38 19.76 -22.60 5.94
C LYS A 38 19.18 -23.98 6.28
N GLY A 39 17.94 -24.24 5.87
CA GLY A 39 17.26 -25.52 6.04
C GLY A 39 16.92 -25.85 7.50
N ALA A 40 16.55 -24.85 8.30
CA ALA A 40 16.03 -25.09 9.64
C ALA A 40 14.79 -26.01 9.60
N LYS A 41 14.66 -26.88 10.60
CA LYS A 41 13.54 -27.83 10.72
C LYS A 41 12.50 -27.25 11.67
N ILE A 42 11.79 -26.23 11.21
CA ILE A 42 10.78 -25.49 11.97
C ILE A 42 9.48 -25.50 11.17
N ASP A 43 8.37 -25.85 11.83
CA ASP A 43 7.05 -25.97 11.20
C ASP A 43 6.20 -24.71 11.33
N ALA A 44 6.48 -23.88 12.34
CA ALA A 44 5.77 -22.63 12.58
C ALA A 44 6.64 -21.60 13.32
N PHE A 45 6.42 -20.32 13.01
CA PHE A 45 7.12 -19.20 13.61
C PHE A 45 6.15 -18.33 14.42
N GLY A 46 6.49 -18.05 15.67
CA GLY A 46 5.81 -17.07 16.51
C GLY A 46 6.54 -15.72 16.47
N VAL A 47 5.92 -14.73 15.84
CA VAL A 47 6.45 -13.37 15.74
C VAL A 47 5.65 -12.45 16.66
N GLY A 48 6.35 -11.75 17.57
CA GLY A 48 5.74 -10.88 18.57
C GLY A 48 6.03 -9.41 18.32
N THR A 49 6.88 -8.83 19.17
CA THR A 49 7.16 -7.38 19.25
C THR A 49 7.41 -6.73 17.89
N LYS A 50 8.31 -7.28 17.06
CA LYS A 50 8.70 -6.66 15.79
C LYS A 50 7.54 -6.48 14.82
N LEU A 51 6.65 -7.46 14.71
CA LEU A 51 5.44 -7.38 13.91
C LEU A 51 4.43 -6.40 14.55
N GLY A 52 4.17 -6.55 15.84
CA GLY A 52 3.16 -5.75 16.55
C GLY A 52 3.48 -4.26 16.61
N THR A 53 4.75 -3.89 16.63
CA THR A 53 5.19 -2.49 16.68
C THR A 53 5.68 -1.94 15.34
N SER A 54 5.69 -2.75 14.28
CA SER A 54 6.35 -2.41 12.99
C SER A 54 7.76 -1.84 13.25
N ALA A 55 8.61 -2.60 13.95
CA ALA A 55 9.81 -2.06 14.61
C ALA A 55 10.82 -1.39 13.65
N ASP A 56 10.85 -1.81 12.38
CA ASP A 56 11.65 -1.25 11.30
C ASP A 56 11.11 0.10 10.80
N ARG A 57 9.77 0.26 10.81
CA ARG A 57 9.08 1.49 10.40
C ARG A 57 7.82 1.70 11.25
N PRO A 58 7.96 2.24 12.48
CA PRO A 58 6.86 2.30 13.45
C PRO A 58 5.80 3.37 13.15
N TYR A 59 5.91 4.07 12.02
CA TYR A 59 4.96 5.06 11.57
C TYR A 59 4.80 5.03 10.04
N VAL A 60 3.59 5.36 9.60
CA VAL A 60 3.28 5.62 8.20
C VAL A 60 3.18 7.12 7.96
N ASP A 61 3.78 7.61 6.87
CA ASP A 61 3.78 9.04 6.52
C ASP A 61 2.46 9.48 5.85
N VAL A 62 1.33 9.13 6.46
CA VAL A 62 -0.01 9.48 5.97
C VAL A 62 -0.32 10.94 6.32
N ILE A 63 -0.73 11.70 5.31
CA ILE A 63 -1.09 13.12 5.48
C ILE A 63 -2.50 13.39 4.98
N TYR A 64 -3.24 14.21 5.73
CA TYR A 64 -4.50 14.79 5.27
C TYR A 64 -4.23 16.19 4.70
N LYS A 65 -4.70 16.45 3.47
CA LYS A 65 -4.53 17.73 2.78
C LYS A 65 -5.82 18.12 2.06
N LEU A 66 -6.24 19.37 2.26
CA LEU A 66 -7.33 19.97 1.51
C LEU A 66 -6.92 20.13 0.04
N CYS A 67 -7.78 19.69 -0.88
CA CYS A 67 -7.51 19.66 -2.32
C CYS A 67 -8.44 20.56 -3.15
N GLU A 68 -9.58 20.98 -2.58
CA GLU A 68 -10.48 21.97 -3.17
C GLU A 68 -11.24 22.74 -2.08
N THR A 69 -11.78 23.91 -2.42
CA THR A 69 -12.62 24.73 -1.54
C THR A 69 -13.82 25.27 -2.29
N MET A 70 -14.94 25.47 -1.60
CA MET A 70 -16.08 26.15 -2.17
C MET A 70 -15.80 27.66 -2.25
N THR A 71 -15.96 28.24 -3.44
CA THR A 71 -15.86 29.69 -3.64
C THR A 71 -17.12 30.40 -3.14
N ARG A 72 -17.06 31.73 -3.00
CA ARG A 72 -18.25 32.56 -2.67
C ARG A 72 -19.41 32.41 -3.64
N LYS A 73 -19.16 31.91 -4.86
CA LYS A 73 -20.18 31.67 -5.89
C LYS A 73 -20.80 30.27 -5.79
N GLY A 74 -20.45 29.48 -4.77
CA GLY A 74 -20.94 28.11 -4.58
C GLY A 74 -20.28 27.05 -5.46
N THR A 75 -19.27 27.42 -6.27
CA THR A 75 -18.52 26.47 -7.10
C THR A 75 -17.27 25.98 -6.39
N PHE A 76 -16.91 24.69 -6.53
CA PHE A 76 -15.64 24.17 -6.02
C PHE A 76 -14.46 24.64 -6.87
N ALA A 77 -13.39 25.06 -6.21
CA ALA A 77 -12.14 25.48 -6.82
C ALA A 77 -10.98 24.63 -6.29
N PRO A 78 -10.14 24.07 -7.18
CA PRO A 78 -9.01 23.26 -6.76
C PRO A 78 -7.93 24.13 -6.09
N ILE A 79 -7.31 23.59 -5.04
CA ILE A 79 -6.21 24.21 -4.32
C ILE A 79 -4.97 23.32 -4.32
N MET A 80 -3.80 23.95 -4.28
CA MET A 80 -2.50 23.30 -4.19
C MET A 80 -1.62 24.14 -3.27
N LYS A 81 -0.87 23.49 -2.37
CA LYS A 81 0.20 24.15 -1.63
C LYS A 81 1.52 23.95 -2.37
N LEU A 82 2.20 25.04 -2.65
CA LEU A 82 3.59 25.03 -3.06
C LEU A 82 4.43 25.18 -1.78
N SER A 83 5.20 24.16 -1.46
CA SER A 83 6.25 24.23 -0.44
C SER A 83 7.49 23.56 -0.99
N GLU A 84 8.67 24.01 -0.59
CA GLU A 84 9.93 23.37 -0.97
C GLU A 84 9.87 21.87 -0.62
N GLY A 85 10.04 21.03 -1.64
CA GLY A 85 10.04 19.56 -1.51
C GLY A 85 8.67 18.87 -1.46
N LYS A 86 7.52 19.57 -1.36
CA LYS A 86 6.19 18.93 -1.29
C LYS A 86 5.14 19.69 -2.11
N THR A 87 4.73 19.09 -3.23
CA THR A 87 3.62 19.55 -4.08
C THR A 87 2.39 18.68 -3.79
N THR A 88 1.29 19.26 -3.31
CA THR A 88 0.05 18.50 -3.06
C THR A 88 -0.81 18.42 -4.32
N LEU A 89 -1.36 17.25 -4.66
CA LEU A 89 -2.21 17.10 -5.85
C LEU A 89 -3.58 17.82 -5.67
N PRO A 90 -3.94 18.74 -6.58
CA PRO A 90 -5.16 19.54 -6.50
C PRO A 90 -6.41 18.74 -6.89
N GLY A 91 -7.59 19.24 -6.51
CA GLY A 91 -8.89 18.70 -6.89
C GLY A 91 -9.25 17.37 -6.24
N ARG A 92 -10.53 17.00 -6.29
CA ARG A 92 -10.97 15.62 -6.01
C ARG A 92 -10.36 14.67 -7.03
N LYS A 93 -9.98 13.49 -6.56
CA LYS A 93 -9.27 12.50 -7.36
C LYS A 93 -9.87 11.12 -7.20
N GLN A 94 -9.63 10.28 -8.19
CA GLN A 94 -9.84 8.82 -8.17
C GLN A 94 -8.50 8.14 -8.50
N VAL A 95 -8.32 6.92 -8.02
CA VAL A 95 -7.19 6.05 -8.38
C VAL A 95 -7.73 4.89 -9.19
N TYR A 96 -7.13 4.64 -10.34
CA TYR A 96 -7.53 3.60 -11.27
C TYR A 96 -6.42 2.57 -11.43
N ARG A 97 -6.72 1.30 -11.14
CA ARG A 97 -5.78 0.20 -11.30
C ARG A 97 -5.88 -0.44 -12.68
N PHE A 98 -4.74 -0.61 -13.32
CA PHE A 98 -4.61 -1.30 -14.59
C PHE A 98 -4.08 -2.71 -14.39
N LYS A 99 -4.55 -3.62 -15.24
CA LYS A 99 -4.10 -5.00 -15.29
C LYS A 99 -3.37 -5.25 -16.61
N ASP A 100 -2.40 -6.15 -16.61
CA ASP A 100 -1.79 -6.67 -17.84
C ASP A 100 -2.68 -7.76 -18.47
N GLU A 101 -2.24 -8.31 -19.61
CA GLU A 101 -2.94 -9.38 -20.34
C GLU A 101 -3.12 -10.66 -19.51
N ASN A 102 -2.30 -10.86 -18.47
CA ASN A 102 -2.37 -12.00 -17.57
C ASN A 102 -3.24 -11.72 -16.33
N GLY A 103 -3.85 -10.54 -16.23
CA GLY A 103 -4.66 -10.11 -15.09
C GLY A 103 -3.87 -9.62 -13.88
N ASN A 104 -2.55 -9.50 -13.97
CA ASN A 104 -1.71 -8.96 -12.90
C ASN A 104 -1.76 -7.45 -12.86
N PHE A 105 -1.54 -6.86 -11.69
CA PHE A 105 -1.48 -5.42 -11.52
C PHE A 105 -0.26 -4.83 -12.22
N SER A 106 -0.49 -3.88 -13.13
CA SER A 106 0.55 -3.30 -13.99
C SER A 106 0.95 -1.89 -13.57
N LYS A 107 -0.04 -1.03 -13.26
CA LYS A 107 0.14 0.34 -12.78
C LYS A 107 -1.13 0.90 -12.17
N ASP A 108 -1.00 1.99 -11.42
CA ASP A 108 -2.13 2.80 -10.98
C ASP A 108 -2.06 4.20 -11.61
N ILE A 109 -3.20 4.76 -12.01
CA ILE A 109 -3.33 6.14 -12.51
C ILE A 109 -4.15 6.94 -11.52
N ILE A 110 -3.60 8.06 -11.06
CA ILE A 110 -4.33 9.06 -10.28
C ILE A 110 -4.93 10.08 -11.26
N ALA A 111 -6.24 10.20 -11.26
CA ALA A 111 -6.99 11.11 -12.14
C ALA A 111 -7.90 12.02 -11.33
N LEU A 112 -8.47 13.07 -11.93
CA LEU A 112 -9.57 13.81 -11.31
C LEU A 112 -10.78 12.89 -11.12
N ALA A 113 -11.58 13.15 -10.08
CA ALA A 113 -12.71 12.29 -9.73
C ALA A 113 -13.78 12.19 -10.83
N ASP A 114 -13.86 13.22 -11.68
CA ASP A 114 -14.85 13.31 -12.77
C ASP A 114 -14.26 12.88 -14.13
N GLU A 115 -13.00 12.43 -14.18
CA GLU A 115 -12.36 11.90 -15.39
C GLU A 115 -12.77 10.46 -15.66
N HIS A 116 -13.03 10.14 -16.93
CA HIS A 116 -13.24 8.78 -17.38
C HIS A 116 -11.91 8.11 -17.73
N VAL A 117 -11.52 7.10 -16.93
CA VAL A 117 -10.31 6.30 -17.13
C VAL A 117 -10.72 4.83 -17.19
N GLN A 118 -10.14 4.06 -18.12
CA GLN A 118 -10.52 2.67 -18.38
C GLN A 118 -10.10 1.66 -17.28
N GLY A 119 -9.32 2.08 -16.29
CA GLY A 119 -8.87 1.21 -15.20
C GLY A 119 -9.97 0.94 -14.17
N GLU A 120 -9.70 0.00 -13.27
CA GLU A 120 -10.59 -0.33 -12.16
C GLU A 120 -10.52 0.76 -11.07
N PRO A 121 -11.61 1.47 -10.73
CA PRO A 121 -11.59 2.51 -9.70
C PRO A 121 -11.39 1.88 -8.30
N LEU A 122 -10.44 2.42 -7.53
CA LEU A 122 -10.08 1.87 -6.21
C LEU A 122 -10.78 2.59 -5.04
N LEU A 123 -11.10 3.88 -5.17
CA LEU A 123 -11.82 4.59 -4.13
C LEU A 123 -13.32 4.34 -4.28
N VAL A 124 -13.91 3.72 -3.26
CA VAL A 124 -15.34 3.46 -3.16
C VAL A 124 -15.99 4.41 -2.15
N LYS A 125 -17.25 4.78 -2.40
CA LYS A 125 -18.00 5.66 -1.51
C LYS A 125 -18.48 4.85 -0.30
N VAL A 126 -17.86 5.07 0.85
CA VAL A 126 -18.23 4.36 2.09
C VAL A 126 -19.23 5.12 2.96
N MET A 127 -19.32 6.44 2.78
CA MET A 127 -20.17 7.31 3.59
C MET A 127 -20.85 8.37 2.71
N GLU A 128 -22.11 8.65 2.99
CA GLU A 128 -22.90 9.71 2.37
C GLU A 128 -23.69 10.47 3.43
N LYS A 129 -23.54 11.79 3.49
CA LYS A 129 -24.31 12.66 4.40
C LYS A 129 -24.28 12.22 5.88
N GLY A 130 -23.18 11.61 6.32
CA GLY A 130 -22.99 11.12 7.69
C GLY A 130 -23.40 9.67 7.92
N GLU A 131 -23.99 9.01 6.92
CA GLU A 131 -24.42 7.62 7.00
C GLU A 131 -23.46 6.70 6.24
N ILE A 132 -23.21 5.50 6.77
CA ILE A 132 -22.45 4.47 6.06
C ILE A 132 -23.35 3.91 4.94
N VAL A 133 -22.87 3.95 3.70
CA VAL A 133 -23.59 3.49 2.49
C VAL A 133 -22.89 2.32 1.79
N TYR A 134 -21.96 1.68 2.50
CA TYR A 134 -21.17 0.58 2.00
C TYR A 134 -21.31 -0.60 2.96
N ASP A 135 -21.56 -1.77 2.39
CA ASP A 135 -21.66 -3.01 3.14
C ASP A 135 -20.26 -3.41 3.62
N LEU A 136 -20.04 -3.35 4.93
CA LEU A 136 -18.75 -3.68 5.51
C LEU A 136 -18.49 -5.19 5.35
N PRO A 137 -17.38 -5.58 4.70
CA PRO A 137 -17.06 -6.98 4.48
C PRO A 137 -16.72 -7.70 5.78
N SER A 138 -16.91 -9.02 5.80
CA SER A 138 -16.44 -9.88 6.87
C SER A 138 -14.91 -9.95 6.92
N LEU A 139 -14.36 -10.45 8.03
CA LEU A 139 -12.92 -10.65 8.14
C LEU A 139 -12.40 -11.65 7.09
N GLU A 140 -13.17 -12.69 6.80
CA GLU A 140 -12.86 -13.70 5.79
C GLU A 140 -12.85 -13.10 4.38
N GLU A 141 -13.79 -12.21 4.07
CA GLU A 141 -13.85 -11.49 2.79
C GLU A 141 -12.66 -10.53 2.63
N ILE A 142 -12.30 -9.81 3.70
CA ILE A 142 -11.11 -8.95 3.73
C ILE A 142 -9.85 -9.79 3.49
N HIS A 143 -9.72 -10.93 4.18
CA HIS A 143 -8.58 -11.83 4.03
C HIS A 143 -8.48 -12.40 2.60
N ALA A 144 -9.60 -12.87 2.04
CA ALA A 144 -9.65 -13.39 0.67
C ALA A 144 -9.26 -12.31 -0.35
N THR A 145 -9.78 -11.10 -0.20
CA THR A 145 -9.45 -9.95 -1.06
C THR A 145 -7.96 -9.59 -0.97
N ALA A 146 -7.40 -9.56 0.24
CA ALA A 146 -5.97 -9.30 0.43
C ALA A 146 -5.09 -10.38 -0.23
N ALA A 147 -5.43 -11.66 -0.04
CA ALA A 147 -4.71 -12.77 -0.63
C ALA A 147 -4.76 -12.74 -2.16
N GLU A 148 -5.92 -12.46 -2.75
CA GLU A 148 -6.09 -12.33 -4.19
C GLU A 148 -5.29 -11.14 -4.75
N ASN A 149 -5.33 -9.99 -4.07
CA ASN A 149 -4.58 -8.80 -4.48
C ASN A 149 -3.07 -9.04 -4.42
N VAL A 150 -2.58 -9.73 -3.38
CA VAL A 150 -1.17 -10.13 -3.30
C VAL A 150 -0.84 -11.11 -4.44
N ALA A 151 -1.68 -12.10 -4.71
CA ALA A 151 -1.45 -13.06 -5.80
C ALA A 151 -1.30 -12.35 -7.16
N ARG A 152 -2.14 -11.35 -7.45
CA ARG A 152 -2.12 -10.53 -8.68
C ARG A 152 -0.97 -9.53 -8.77
N LEU A 153 -0.24 -9.28 -7.68
CA LEU A 153 0.93 -8.43 -7.72
C LEU A 153 2.11 -9.19 -8.37
N PRO A 154 2.82 -8.63 -9.37
CA PRO A 154 3.98 -9.29 -9.95
C PRO A 154 5.08 -9.60 -8.91
N GLU A 155 5.73 -10.77 -9.03
CA GLU A 155 6.75 -11.27 -8.08
C GLU A 155 7.88 -10.28 -7.79
N LYS A 156 8.27 -9.47 -8.77
CA LYS A 156 9.31 -8.44 -8.59
C LYS A 156 8.97 -7.45 -7.46
N TYR A 157 7.68 -7.19 -7.21
CA TYR A 157 7.21 -6.28 -6.16
C TYR A 157 6.99 -6.96 -4.80
N LYS A 158 7.07 -8.30 -4.73
CA LYS A 158 6.90 -9.08 -3.49
C LYS A 158 8.21 -9.33 -2.74
N LYS A 159 9.33 -8.83 -3.26
CA LYS A 159 10.66 -9.03 -2.66
C LYS A 159 10.79 -8.22 -1.38
N LEU A 160 11.39 -8.82 -0.35
CA LEU A 160 11.70 -8.13 0.92
C LEU A 160 12.76 -7.03 0.73
N THR A 161 13.70 -7.23 -0.20
CA THR A 161 14.78 -6.29 -0.48
C THR A 161 14.79 -5.90 -1.95
N ASN A 162 15.17 -4.65 -2.23
CA ASN A 162 15.38 -4.12 -3.57
C ASN A 162 14.20 -4.34 -4.54
N ALA A 163 12.96 -4.32 -4.04
CA ALA A 163 11.78 -4.31 -4.88
C ALA A 163 11.73 -2.99 -5.68
N PRO A 164 11.45 -3.02 -7.00
CA PRO A 164 11.28 -1.81 -7.77
C PRO A 164 10.01 -1.07 -7.32
N MET A 165 9.93 0.24 -7.55
CA MET A 165 8.71 0.99 -7.27
C MET A 165 7.57 0.53 -8.20
N TYR A 166 6.39 0.31 -7.63
CA TYR A 166 5.18 0.06 -8.41
C TYR A 166 4.79 1.34 -9.18
N PRO A 167 4.46 1.27 -10.49
CA PRO A 167 4.23 2.46 -11.29
C PRO A 167 2.93 3.16 -10.86
N VAL A 168 3.06 4.42 -10.48
CA VAL A 168 1.93 5.33 -10.19
C VAL A 168 2.09 6.56 -11.05
N GLU A 169 1.13 6.77 -11.95
CA GLU A 169 1.13 7.84 -12.94
C GLU A 169 0.00 8.84 -12.65
N LEU A 170 0.12 10.06 -13.19
CA LEU A 170 -0.96 11.05 -13.16
C LEU A 170 -1.66 11.06 -14.52
N SER A 171 -2.96 11.28 -14.54
CA SER A 171 -3.69 11.50 -15.79
C SER A 171 -3.27 12.82 -16.46
N GLN A 172 -3.44 12.89 -17.78
CA GLN A 172 -3.11 14.08 -18.55
C GLN A 172 -3.88 15.32 -18.07
N GLU A 173 -5.17 15.18 -17.76
CA GLU A 173 -5.99 16.29 -17.27
C GLU A 173 -5.55 16.78 -15.89
N LEU A 174 -5.19 15.87 -14.98
CA LEU A 174 -4.64 16.23 -13.68
C LEU A 174 -3.29 16.94 -13.82
N GLU A 175 -2.41 16.49 -14.70
CA GLU A 175 -1.14 17.16 -14.99
C GLU A 175 -1.35 18.59 -15.53
N LEU A 176 -2.28 18.76 -16.47
CA LEU A 176 -2.64 20.07 -17.00
C LEU A 176 -3.18 21.00 -15.90
N LEU A 177 -4.00 20.49 -14.99
CA LEU A 177 -4.50 21.24 -13.84
C LEU A 177 -3.35 21.69 -12.93
N ILE A 178 -2.43 20.78 -12.62
CA ILE A 178 -1.23 21.07 -11.81
C ILE A 178 -0.41 22.19 -12.45
N GLN A 179 -0.12 22.09 -13.75
CA GLN A 179 0.66 23.10 -14.47
C GLN A 179 -0.04 24.47 -14.47
N LYS A 180 -1.37 24.49 -14.70
CA LYS A 180 -2.18 25.71 -14.67
C LYS A 180 -2.13 26.38 -13.29
N LEU A 181 -2.28 25.61 -12.22
CA LEU A 181 -2.24 26.12 -10.85
C LEU A 181 -0.84 26.61 -10.44
N LYS A 182 0.21 25.88 -10.79
CA LYS A 182 1.60 26.32 -10.57
C LYS A 182 1.88 27.67 -11.23
N ARG A 183 1.45 27.86 -12.49
CA ARG A 183 1.59 29.15 -13.21
C ARG A 183 0.81 30.27 -12.52
N ARG A 184 -0.39 29.99 -12.02
CA ARG A 184 -1.22 30.98 -11.30
C ARG A 184 -0.58 31.40 -9.98
N LEU A 185 -0.15 30.44 -9.16
CA LEU A 185 0.42 30.71 -7.83
C LEU A 185 1.74 31.49 -7.92
N LYS A 186 2.63 31.13 -8.86
CA LYS A 186 3.87 31.90 -9.09
C LYS A 186 3.61 33.36 -9.49
N LYS A 187 2.60 33.61 -10.33
CA LYS A 187 2.20 34.99 -10.70
C LYS A 187 1.71 35.77 -9.48
N THR A 188 0.93 35.13 -8.63
CA THR A 188 0.40 35.75 -7.40
C THR A 188 1.55 36.11 -6.45
N GLU A 189 2.50 35.21 -6.18
CA GLU A 189 3.67 35.50 -5.32
C GLU A 189 4.52 36.68 -5.83
N LEU A 190 4.72 36.78 -7.15
CA LEU A 190 5.44 37.89 -7.79
C LEU A 190 4.68 39.23 -7.77
N THR A 191 3.37 39.23 -7.54
CA THR A 191 2.57 40.47 -7.48
C THR A 191 2.52 41.04 -6.06
N PHE A 192 2.91 40.25 -5.06
CA PHE A 192 2.96 40.63 -3.64
C PHE A 192 4.39 40.77 -3.09
N SER A 193 5.41 40.70 -3.97
CA SER A 193 6.83 40.99 -3.67
C SER A 193 7.24 42.29 -4.34
#